data_AF-A0A3D1ZDB3-F1
#
_entry.id   AF-A0A3D1ZDB3-F1
#
_cell.length_a   1.000
_cell.length_b   1.000
_cell.length_c   1.000
_cell.angle_alpha   90.00
_cell.angle_beta   90.00
_cell.angle_gamma   90.00
#
_symmetry.space_group_name_H-M   'P 1'
#
loop_
_entity.id
_entity.type
_entity.pdbx_description
1 polymer ?
#
loop_
_entity_poly.entity_id
_entity_poly.type
_entity_poly.pdbx_seq_one_letter_code
_entity_poly.pdbx_strand_id
1 'polypeptide(L)' 'MLVAGVDIIEIARVKRVAEEYGERFFRRIYTERELAYSRGRAPQLASRFAAKEATMKALGTGVRGIPWKDIEVI' A
#
# COMPACT_ATOMS: atom_id res chain seq x y z
N MET A 1 2.20 -8.13 24.89
CA MET A 1 0.82 -7.83 24.46
C MET A 1 0.79 -7.95 22.94
N LEU A 2 -0.17 -8.68 22.36
CA LEU A 2 -0.34 -8.77 20.91
C LEU A 2 -1.30 -7.66 20.46
N VAL A 3 -0.99 -7.02 19.35
CA VAL A 3 -1.79 -5.95 18.72
C VAL A 3 -2.04 -6.28 17.26
N ALA A 4 -3.16 -5.81 16.71
CA ALA A 4 -3.55 -6.04 15.33
C ALA A 4 -4.02 -4.73 14.69
N GLY A 5 -3.81 -4.62 13.38
CA GLY A 5 -4.33 -3.54 12.55
C GLY A 5 -5.09 -4.12 11.38
N VAL A 6 -6.16 -3.44 10.97
CA VAL A 6 -7.03 -3.82 9.85
C VAL A 6 -7.22 -2.62 8.95
N ASP A 7 -7.26 -2.88 7.65
CA ASP A 7 -7.60 -1.88 6.65
C ASP A 7 -8.41 -2.49 5.50
N ILE A 8 -9.23 -1.66 4.86
CA ILE A 8 -10.03 -2.03 3.70
C ILE A 8 -9.90 -0.97 2.61
N ILE A 9 -9.68 -1.42 1.39
CA ILE A 9 -9.56 -0.55 0.22
C ILE A 9 -10.47 -0.98 -0.91
N GLU A 10 -11.14 0.02 -1.49
CA GLU A 10 -11.88 -0.14 -2.74
C GLU A 10 -10.89 -0.23 -3.93
N ILE A 11 -10.89 -1.36 -4.63
CA ILE A 11 -10.03 -1.58 -5.80
C ILE A 11 -10.29 -0.53 -6.89
N ALA A 12 -11.56 -0.16 -7.10
CA ALA A 12 -11.93 0.85 -8.10
C ALA A 12 -11.33 2.23 -7.79
N ARG A 13 -11.18 2.59 -6.50
CA ARG A 13 -10.48 3.82 -6.10
C ARG A 13 -9.00 3.78 -6.48
N VAL A 14 -8.33 2.66 -6.22
CA VAL A 14 -6.90 2.49 -6.59
C VAL A 14 -6.73 2.52 -8.11
N LYS A 15 -7.66 1.92 -8.86
CA LYS A 15 -7.67 2.00 -10.32
C LYS A 15 -7.79 3.46 -10.80
N ARG A 16 -8.75 4.23 -10.28
CA ARG A 16 -8.92 5.65 -10.65
C ARG A 16 -7.66 6.47 -10.36
N VAL A 17 -7.08 6.30 -9.17
CA VAL A 17 -5.83 6.98 -8.78
C VAL A 17 -4.66 6.55 -9.68
N ALA A 18 -4.60 5.27 -10.07
CA ALA A 18 -3.59 4.78 -11.00
C ALA A 18 -3.66 5.46 -12.36
N GLU A 19 -4.87 5.61 -12.88
CA GLU A 19 -5.14 6.24 -14.16
C GLU A 19 -4.89 7.76 -14.10
N GLU A 20 -5.24 8.41 -13.00
CA GLU A 20 -5.12 9.86 -12.82
C GLU A 20 -3.67 10.33 -12.57
N TYR A 21 -2.93 9.64 -11.70
CA TYR A 21 -1.60 10.08 -11.26
C TYR A 21 -0.45 9.27 -11.85
N GLY A 22 -0.75 8.17 -12.54
CA GLY A 22 0.23 7.29 -13.16
C GLY A 22 1.22 6.66 -12.18
N GLU A 23 2.33 6.15 -12.72
CA GLU A 23 3.34 5.43 -11.91
C GLU A 23 4.04 6.30 -10.86
N ARG A 24 4.14 7.62 -11.07
CA ARG A 24 4.91 8.50 -10.19
C ARG A 24 4.36 8.53 -8.77
N PHE A 25 3.04 8.47 -8.62
CA PHE A 25 2.39 8.39 -7.32
C PHE A 25 2.75 7.09 -6.60
N PHE A 26 2.65 5.97 -7.30
CA PHE A 26 2.90 4.65 -6.74
C PHE A 26 4.35 4.37 -6.41
N ARG A 27 5.30 4.97 -7.15
CA ARG A 27 6.73 4.90 -6.79
C ARG A 27 7.07 5.57 -5.45
N ARG A 28 6.15 6.32 -4.83
CA ARG A 28 6.32 6.81 -3.45
C ARG A 28 5.86 5.81 -2.39
N ILE A 29 4.98 4.89 -2.76
CA ILE A 29 4.25 4.02 -1.84
C ILE A 29 4.82 2.59 -1.87
N TYR A 30 5.14 2.10 -3.06
CA TYR A 30 5.60 0.73 -3.26
C TYR A 30 7.10 0.66 -3.50
N THR A 31 7.70 -0.44 -3.07
CA THR A 31 9.05 -0.85 -3.46
C THR A 31 9.07 -1.30 -4.93
N GLU A 32 10.26 -1.44 -5.50
CA GLU A 32 10.40 -1.91 -6.89
C GLU A 32 9.88 -3.35 -7.06
N ARG A 33 10.08 -4.22 -6.06
CA ARG A 33 9.61 -5.61 -6.08
C ARG A 33 8.09 -5.69 -6.05
N GLU A 34 7.45 -4.85 -5.24
CA GLU A 34 5.98 -4.76 -5.17
C GLU A 34 5.38 -4.29 -6.49
N LEU A 35 5.99 -3.29 -7.14
CA LEU A 35 5.56 -2.83 -8.45
C LEU A 35 5.74 -3.92 -9.51
N ALA A 36 6.90 -4.58 -9.53
CA ALA A 36 7.20 -5.67 -10.44
C ALA A 36 6.22 -6.84 -10.29
N TYR A 37 5.85 -7.19 -9.06
CA TYR A 37 4.86 -8.24 -8.79
C TYR A 37 3.45 -7.81 -9.22
N SER A 38 3.08 -6.55 -8.93
CA SER A 38 1.74 -6.05 -9.19
C SER A 38 1.44 -5.95 -10.69
N ARG A 39 2.47 -5.71 -11.52
CA ARG A 39 2.35 -5.58 -12.98
C ARG A 39 1.26 -4.59 -13.40
N GLY A 40 1.14 -3.48 -12.66
CA GLY A 40 0.11 -2.46 -12.88
C GLY A 40 -1.34 -2.88 -12.57
N ARG A 41 -1.58 -4.09 -12.05
CA ARG A 41 -2.94 -4.57 -11.77
C ARG A 41 -3.51 -3.92 -10.51
N ALA A 42 -4.61 -3.18 -10.65
CA ALA A 42 -5.26 -2.48 -9.54
C ALA A 42 -5.56 -3.36 -8.30
N PRO A 43 -6.05 -4.61 -8.42
CA PRO A 43 -6.25 -5.47 -7.24
C PRO A 43 -4.97 -5.76 -6.45
N GLN A 44 -3.83 -5.91 -7.15
CA GLN A 44 -2.54 -6.22 -6.52
C GLN A 44 -1.91 -5.01 -5.84
N LEU A 45 -2.13 -3.82 -6.40
CA LEU A 45 -1.75 -2.56 -5.78
C LEU A 45 -2.61 -2.30 -4.54
N ALA A 46 -3.93 -2.47 -4.66
CA ALA A 46 -4.89 -2.29 -3.58
C ALA A 46 -4.61 -3.18 -2.36
N SER A 47 -4.37 -4.48 -2.57
CA SER A 47 -4.08 -5.40 -1.47
C SER A 47 -2.82 -5.01 -0.70
N ARG A 48 -1.76 -4.59 -1.41
CA ARG A 48 -0.51 -4.14 -0.80
C ARG A 48 -0.66 -2.84 -0.04
N PHE A 49 -1.40 -1.88 -0.61
CA PHE A 49 -1.71 -0.64 0.10
C PHE A 49 -2.43 -0.92 1.42
N ALA A 50 -3.49 -1.74 1.38
CA ALA A 50 -4.25 -2.10 2.58
C ALA A 50 -3.37 -2.84 3.61
N ALA A 51 -2.52 -3.77 3.16
CA ALA A 51 -1.59 -4.48 4.04
C ALA A 51 -0.58 -3.53 4.71
N LYS A 52 -0.07 -2.52 3.98
CA LYS A 52 0.81 -1.49 4.55
C LYS A 52 0.09 -0.64 5.59
N GLU A 53 -1.12 -0.16 5.31
CA GLU A 53 -1.90 0.59 6.30
C GLU A 53 -2.26 -0.24 7.52
N ALA A 54 -2.68 -1.49 7.33
CA ALA A 54 -2.96 -2.41 8.42
C ALA A 54 -1.72 -2.61 9.33
N THR A 55 -0.54 -2.72 8.74
CA THR A 55 0.73 -2.81 9.47
C THR A 55 1.03 -1.53 10.25
N MET A 56 0.89 -0.35 9.62
CA MET A 56 1.10 0.94 10.30
C MET A 56 0.13 1.16 11.47
N LYS A 57 -1.10 0.66 11.36
CA LYS A 57 -2.09 0.68 12.44
C LYS A 57 -1.70 -0.26 13.58
N ALA A 58 -1.26 -1.48 13.26
CA ALA A 58 -0.78 -2.43 14.26
C ALA A 58 0.42 -1.89 15.06
N LEU A 59 1.31 -1.14 14.40
CA LEU A 59 2.49 -0.52 15.03
C LEU A 59 2.17 0.74 15.85
N GLY A 60 0.95 1.27 15.77
CA GLY A 60 0.54 2.47 16.52
C GLY A 60 1.18 3.78 16.07
N THR A 61 1.96 3.77 14.99
CA THR A 61 2.68 4.92 14.46
C THR A 61 1.86 5.76 13.47
N GLY A 62 0.84 5.14 12.86
CA GLY A 62 0.12 5.71 11.73
C GLY A 62 1.03 5.98 10.52
N VAL A 63 0.49 6.66 9.51
CA VAL A 63 1.18 6.94 8.23
C VAL A 63 2.32 7.95 8.35
N ARG A 64 2.43 8.68 9.48
CA ARG A 64 3.46 9.70 9.70
C ARG A 64 4.69 9.19 10.44
N GLY A 65 4.59 8.03 11.11
CA GLY A 65 5.71 7.49 11.89
C GLY A 65 6.56 6.47 11.13
N ILE A 66 6.07 5.90 10.03
CA ILE A 66 6.79 4.92 9.21
C ILE A 66 6.64 5.27 7.73
N PRO A 67 7.75 5.47 6.98
CA PRO A 67 7.72 5.61 5.53
C PRO A 67 7.08 4.41 4.83
N TRP A 68 6.31 4.65 3.77
CA TRP A 68 5.62 3.59 3.03
C TRP A 68 6.52 2.45 2.53
N LYS A 69 7.77 2.75 2.19
CA LYS A 69 8.72 1.78 1.64
C LYS A 69 9.46 0.96 2.70
N ASP A 70 9.32 1.31 3.98
CA ASP A 70 9.92 0.55 5.09
C ASP A 70 9.08 -0.71 5.41
N ILE A 71 7.87 -0.78 4.87
CA ILE A 71 7.01 -1.97 4.88
C ILE A 71 6.98 -2.51 3.45
N GLU A 72 7.41 -3.76 3.25
CA GLU A 72 7.33 -4.46 1.96
C GLU A 72 6.39 -5.66 2.07
N VAL A 73 5.47 -5.80 1.11
CA VAL A 73 4.51 -6.90 1.02
C VAL A 73 4.89 -7.80 -0.15
N ILE A 74 5.53 -8.93 0.17
CA ILE A 74 6.02 -9.94 -0.79
C ILE A 74 4.88 -10.83 -1.32
#